data_AF-A0A7H0HDU5-F1
#
_entry.id   AF-A0A7H0HDU5-F1
#
_cell.length_a   1.000
_cell.length_b   1.000
_cell.length_c   1.000
_cell.angle_alpha   90.00
_cell.angle_beta   90.00
_cell.angle_gamma   90.00
#
_symmetry.space_group_name_H-M   'P 1'
#
loop_
_entity.id
_entity.type
_entity.pdbx_description
1 polymer ?
#
loop_
_entity_poly.entity_id
_entity_poly.type
_entity_poly.pdbx_seq_one_letter_code
_entity_poly.pdbx_strand_id
1 'polypeptide(L)'
;MSRRAFIHQGGAAALGMLLLAAQRQAWALSLADLSNADASSGVKAALAKGAEAAIGLLGRTDGFLGNPRVRIGLPGQLEDAAKLMRRFGQGQRIDELVTTLNRAAEAAVPMGKDLLVGAVQNMTVTDAKNILTGGDTAVTRFFADKTRTPLGERFLPVVTQATEKVGLTQQYNAFAGKAAGFGLLKKEDANLAQYVTGKTLDGLYFMIGEEERKIRQDPVGTGSALLQKVFGAAR
;
A
#
# COMPACT_ATOMS: atom_id res chain seq x y z
N MET A 1 -24.15 48.50 56.31
CA MET A 1 -22.79 47.96 56.44
C MET A 1 -22.65 46.76 55.51
N SER A 2 -21.82 46.88 54.48
CA SER A 2 -21.55 45.86 53.45
C SER A 2 -20.54 44.81 53.92
N ARG A 3 -20.66 43.55 53.44
CA ARG A 3 -19.59 42.61 53.01
C ARG A 3 -20.21 41.23 52.66
N ARG A 4 -20.15 40.79 51.39
CA ARG A 4 -19.31 39.67 50.82
C ARG A 4 -19.79 38.25 51.23
N ALA A 5 -19.81 37.19 50.43
CA ALA A 5 -19.43 36.82 49.05
C ALA A 5 -20.11 35.46 48.79
N PHE A 6 -20.71 35.18 47.63
CA PHE A 6 -20.13 34.44 46.49
C PHE A 6 -19.42 33.12 46.82
N ILE A 7 -19.74 32.11 46.00
CA ILE A 7 -19.05 30.82 45.73
C ILE A 7 -19.67 29.58 46.40
N HIS A 8 -20.49 28.85 45.65
CA HIS A 8 -20.49 27.37 45.62
C HIS A 8 -21.07 26.86 44.28
N GLN A 9 -20.32 27.07 43.19
CA GLN A 9 -20.45 26.30 41.94
C GLN A 9 -19.03 25.93 41.50
N GLY A 10 -18.48 24.85 42.04
CA GLY A 10 -17.10 24.44 41.74
C GLY A 10 -16.77 22.97 41.94
N GLY A 11 -17.70 22.14 42.41
CA GLY A 11 -17.43 20.72 42.70
C GLY A 11 -17.53 19.79 41.50
N ALA A 12 -18.46 20.04 40.57
CA ALA A 12 -18.76 19.10 39.48
C ALA A 12 -17.73 19.13 38.33
N ALA A 13 -17.06 20.26 38.10
CA ALA A 13 -16.10 20.39 36.99
C ALA A 13 -14.74 19.73 37.28
N ALA A 14 -14.33 19.64 38.55
CA ALA A 14 -13.04 19.08 38.95
C ALA A 14 -12.98 17.54 38.87
N LEU A 15 -14.10 16.86 39.17
CA LEU A 15 -14.21 15.40 39.04
C LEU A 15 -14.24 14.92 37.58
N GLY A 16 -14.84 15.70 36.68
CA GLY A 16 -14.84 15.40 35.23
C GLY A 16 -13.45 15.49 34.60
N MET A 17 -12.62 16.47 35.01
CA MET A 17 -11.25 16.61 34.50
C MET A 17 -10.29 15.51 34.98
N LEU A 18 -10.47 14.98 36.19
CA LEU A 18 -9.66 13.87 36.71
C LEU A 18 -9.95 12.54 36.00
N LEU A 19 -11.21 12.28 35.62
CA LEU A 19 -11.58 11.09 34.84
C LEU A 19 -11.05 11.14 33.39
N LEU A 20 -11.07 12.32 32.77
CA LEU A 20 -10.48 12.54 31.44
C LEU A 20 -8.95 12.46 31.43
N ALA A 21 -8.28 12.87 32.53
CA ALA A 21 -6.83 12.74 32.68
C ALA A 21 -6.40 11.27 32.92
N ALA A 22 -7.16 10.52 33.72
CA ALA A 22 -6.91 9.10 33.96
C ALA A 22 -7.11 8.26 32.68
N GLN A 23 -8.10 8.60 31.85
CA GLN A 23 -8.28 7.94 30.55
C GLN A 23 -7.12 8.21 29.59
N ARG A 24 -6.55 9.42 29.57
CA ARG A 24 -5.35 9.71 28.75
C ARG A 24 -4.08 9.03 29.27
N GLN A 25 -3.96 8.86 30.59
CA GLN A 25 -2.81 8.18 31.21
C GLN A 25 -2.85 6.65 30.99
N ALA A 26 -4.04 6.04 30.96
CA ALA A 26 -4.21 4.62 30.66
C ALA A 26 -3.69 4.23 29.25
N TRP A 27 -3.83 5.13 28.27
CA TRP A 27 -3.36 4.92 26.90
C TRP A 27 -1.83 5.07 26.75
N ALA A 28 -1.19 5.80 27.67
CA ALA A 28 0.26 5.96 27.69
C ALA A 28 0.96 4.80 28.41
N LEU A 29 0.30 4.16 29.39
CA LEU A 29 0.83 3.01 30.13
C LEU A 29 0.81 1.72 29.30
N SER A 30 -0.24 1.45 28.50
CA SER A 30 -0.32 0.22 27.68
C SER A 30 0.77 0.14 26.60
N LEU A 31 1.19 1.28 26.05
CA LEU A 31 2.24 1.35 25.04
C LEU A 31 3.65 1.31 25.64
N ALA A 32 3.80 1.77 26.89
CA ALA A 32 5.06 1.74 27.63
C ALA A 32 5.34 0.38 28.29
N ASP A 33 4.28 -0.35 28.67
CA ASP A 33 4.36 -1.71 29.23
C ASP A 33 4.61 -2.79 28.16
N LEU A 34 4.39 -2.46 26.88
CA LEU A 34 4.84 -3.29 25.78
C LEU A 34 6.34 -3.09 25.62
N SER A 35 7.12 -4.15 25.83
CA SER A 35 8.55 -4.08 25.53
C SER A 35 8.73 -3.68 24.06
N ASN A 36 9.70 -2.81 23.77
CA ASN A 36 10.01 -2.41 22.38
C ASN A 36 10.23 -3.64 21.46
N ALA A 37 10.65 -4.77 22.04
CA ALA A 37 10.84 -6.04 21.34
C ALA A 37 9.51 -6.74 20.98
N ASP A 38 8.52 -6.75 21.88
CA ASP A 38 7.20 -7.34 21.64
C ASP A 38 6.43 -6.53 20.58
N ALA A 39 6.50 -5.20 20.67
CA ALA A 39 5.85 -4.30 19.72
C ALA A 39 6.44 -4.47 18.32
N SER A 40 7.77 -4.51 18.23
CA SER A 40 8.49 -4.73 16.96
C SER A 40 8.18 -6.11 16.37
N SER A 41 8.08 -7.14 17.20
CA SER A 41 7.77 -8.50 16.74
C SER A 41 6.35 -8.64 16.20
N GLY A 42 5.36 -8.02 16.84
CA GLY A 42 3.99 -8.03 16.34
C GLY A 42 3.81 -7.22 15.05
N VAL A 43 4.45 -6.06 14.94
CA VAL A 43 4.47 -5.29 13.68
C VAL A 43 5.10 -6.10 12.56
N LYS A 44 6.24 -6.76 12.80
CA LYS A 44 6.87 -7.66 11.84
C LYS A 44 5.92 -8.76 11.38
N ALA A 45 5.25 -9.43 12.32
CA ALA A 45 4.30 -10.50 12.00
C ALA A 45 3.11 -9.99 11.15
N ALA A 46 2.56 -8.82 11.46
CA ALA A 46 1.46 -8.23 10.70
C ALA A 46 1.90 -7.85 9.29
N LEU A 47 3.06 -7.20 9.15
CA LEU A 47 3.57 -6.80 7.85
C LEU A 47 3.93 -8.00 6.98
N ALA A 48 4.53 -9.06 7.55
CA ALA A 48 4.81 -10.29 6.83
C ALA A 48 3.51 -10.91 6.29
N LYS A 49 2.49 -11.04 7.15
CA LYS A 49 1.18 -11.60 6.78
C LYS A 49 0.46 -10.74 5.73
N GLY A 50 0.49 -9.43 5.88
CA GLY A 50 -0.10 -8.49 4.91
C GLY A 50 0.60 -8.54 3.54
N ALA A 51 1.94 -8.65 3.54
CA ALA A 51 2.72 -8.83 2.33
C ALA A 51 2.40 -10.14 1.61
N GLU A 52 2.38 -11.26 2.34
CA GLU A 52 2.04 -12.58 1.79
C GLU A 52 0.61 -12.63 1.23
N ALA A 53 -0.35 -12.06 1.95
CA ALA A 53 -1.74 -11.98 1.50
C ALA A 53 -1.88 -11.13 0.22
N ALA A 54 -1.24 -9.95 0.17
CA ALA A 54 -1.26 -9.10 -1.01
C ALA A 54 -0.64 -9.78 -2.23
N ILE A 55 0.51 -10.46 -2.06
CA ILE A 55 1.15 -11.25 -3.13
C ILE A 55 0.22 -12.37 -3.61
N GLY A 56 -0.40 -13.11 -2.70
CA GLY A 56 -1.32 -14.20 -3.06
C GLY A 56 -2.59 -13.70 -3.78
N LEU A 57 -3.08 -12.51 -3.41
CA LEU A 57 -4.24 -11.89 -4.04
C LEU A 57 -3.94 -11.33 -5.42
N LEU A 58 -2.77 -10.71 -5.59
CA LEU A 58 -2.41 -10.00 -6.81
C LEU A 58 -1.63 -10.85 -7.82
N GLY A 59 -0.93 -11.89 -7.35
CA GLY A 59 -0.13 -12.78 -8.18
C GLY A 59 -0.92 -13.89 -8.87
N ARG A 60 -2.23 -13.99 -8.62
CA ARG A 60 -3.13 -14.95 -9.26
C ARG A 60 -3.84 -14.33 -10.46
N THR A 61 -4.38 -15.19 -11.32
CA THR A 61 -5.30 -14.78 -12.39
C THR A 61 -6.42 -13.90 -11.81
N ASP A 62 -6.60 -12.73 -12.42
CA ASP A 62 -7.57 -11.69 -12.10
C ASP A 62 -7.29 -10.95 -10.79
N GLY A 63 -6.09 -11.14 -10.21
CA GLY A 63 -5.61 -10.37 -9.07
C GLY A 63 -5.55 -8.86 -9.36
N PHE A 64 -5.14 -8.48 -10.57
CA PHE A 64 -5.19 -7.11 -11.06
C PHE A 64 -6.41 -6.85 -11.92
N LEU A 65 -6.64 -7.69 -12.94
CA LEU A 65 -7.68 -7.42 -13.94
C LEU A 65 -9.08 -7.37 -13.33
N GLY A 66 -9.36 -8.28 -12.39
CA GLY A 66 -10.64 -8.38 -11.68
C GLY A 66 -10.76 -7.44 -10.48
N ASN A 67 -9.71 -6.74 -10.09
CA ASN A 67 -9.70 -5.86 -8.92
C ASN A 67 -9.73 -4.38 -9.33
N PRO A 68 -10.89 -3.69 -9.26
CA PRO A 68 -11.04 -2.33 -9.76
C PRO A 68 -10.15 -1.30 -9.04
N ARG A 69 -9.62 -1.63 -7.85
CA ARG A 69 -8.78 -0.71 -7.06
C ARG A 69 -7.33 -0.68 -7.52
N VAL A 70 -6.88 -1.72 -8.22
CA VAL A 70 -5.49 -1.83 -8.68
C VAL A 70 -5.37 -2.16 -10.17
N ARG A 71 -6.51 -2.38 -10.86
CA ARG A 71 -6.54 -2.66 -12.29
C ARG A 71 -5.72 -1.63 -13.06
N ILE A 72 -4.83 -2.14 -13.90
CA ILE A 72 -3.95 -1.33 -14.74
C ILE A 72 -4.71 -0.97 -16.01
N GLY A 73 -5.01 0.33 -16.16
CA GLY A 73 -5.58 0.90 -17.37
C GLY A 73 -4.52 1.26 -18.40
N LEU A 74 -4.93 1.96 -19.46
CA LEU A 74 -4.01 2.50 -20.44
C LEU A 74 -3.47 3.88 -19.98
N PRO A 75 -2.19 4.19 -20.24
CA PRO A 75 -1.64 5.49 -19.90
C PRO A 75 -2.07 6.58 -20.89
N GLY A 76 -2.54 7.73 -20.37
CA GLY A 76 -2.71 8.99 -21.10
C GLY A 76 -3.32 8.82 -22.49
N GLN A 77 -2.56 9.16 -23.53
CA GLN A 77 -3.00 9.14 -24.93
C GLN A 77 -3.44 7.76 -25.43
N LEU A 78 -2.96 6.64 -24.85
CA LEU A 78 -3.45 5.30 -25.22
C LEU A 78 -4.89 5.08 -24.77
N GLU A 79 -5.28 5.65 -23.63
CA GLU A 79 -6.67 5.60 -23.16
C GLU A 79 -7.59 6.39 -24.09
N ASP A 80 -7.16 7.56 -24.57
CA ASP A 80 -7.94 8.36 -25.51
C ASP A 80 -8.02 7.72 -26.91
N ALA A 81 -6.92 7.17 -27.40
CA ALA A 81 -6.91 6.38 -28.62
C ALA A 81 -7.80 5.13 -28.50
N ALA A 82 -7.80 4.46 -27.35
CA ALA A 82 -8.67 3.33 -27.05
C ALA A 82 -10.15 3.70 -27.08
N LYS A 83 -10.55 4.85 -26.52
CA LYS A 83 -11.94 5.34 -26.60
C LYS A 83 -12.38 5.53 -28.06
N LEU A 84 -11.50 6.10 -28.90
CA LEU A 84 -11.80 6.29 -30.31
C LEU A 84 -11.90 4.94 -31.03
N MET A 85 -10.93 4.06 -30.84
CA MET A 85 -10.91 2.71 -31.43
C MET A 85 -12.15 1.89 -31.03
N ARG A 86 -12.62 2.00 -29.78
CA ARG A 86 -13.87 1.38 -29.34
C ARG A 86 -15.07 1.86 -30.15
N ARG A 87 -15.18 3.17 -30.44
CA ARG A 87 -16.26 3.74 -31.26
C ARG A 87 -16.25 3.23 -32.71
N PHE A 88 -15.07 2.85 -33.22
CA PHE A 88 -14.89 2.26 -34.55
C PHE A 88 -14.90 0.72 -34.54
N GLY A 89 -15.44 0.08 -33.49
CA GLY A 89 -15.62 -1.37 -33.43
C GLY A 89 -14.39 -2.19 -33.01
N GLN A 90 -13.28 -1.54 -32.64
CA GLN A 90 -12.04 -2.22 -32.23
C GLN A 90 -11.94 -2.48 -30.71
N GLY A 91 -13.08 -2.49 -29.99
CA GLY A 91 -13.09 -2.62 -28.53
C GLY A 91 -12.42 -3.90 -28.00
N GLN A 92 -12.59 -5.03 -28.69
CA GLN A 92 -11.99 -6.31 -28.29
C GLN A 92 -10.45 -6.25 -28.25
N ARG A 93 -9.82 -5.56 -29.21
CA ARG A 93 -8.35 -5.39 -29.22
C ARG A 93 -7.86 -4.57 -28.04
N ILE A 94 -8.65 -3.59 -27.61
CA ILE A 94 -8.36 -2.79 -26.42
C ILE A 94 -8.51 -3.63 -25.16
N ASP A 95 -9.57 -4.43 -25.07
CA ASP A 95 -9.80 -5.32 -23.93
C ASP A 95 -8.69 -6.38 -23.81
N GLU A 96 -8.21 -6.91 -24.93
CA GLU A 96 -7.07 -7.83 -24.99
C GLU A 96 -5.75 -7.16 -24.56
N LEU A 97 -5.51 -5.92 -24.98
CA LEU A 97 -4.36 -5.14 -24.51
C LEU A 97 -4.43 -4.95 -22.99
N VAL A 98 -5.53 -4.42 -22.46
CA VAL A 98 -5.70 -4.21 -21.02
C VAL A 98 -5.54 -5.52 -20.26
N THR A 99 -6.11 -6.62 -20.76
CA THR A 99 -5.91 -7.96 -20.20
C THR A 99 -4.42 -8.30 -20.14
N THR A 100 -3.69 -8.14 -21.24
CA THR A 100 -2.25 -8.43 -21.31
C THR A 100 -1.44 -7.63 -20.29
N LEU A 101 -1.72 -6.33 -20.12
CA LEU A 101 -1.03 -5.50 -19.13
C LEU A 101 -1.26 -5.99 -17.70
N ASN A 102 -2.50 -6.37 -17.38
CA ASN A 102 -2.83 -6.88 -16.05
C ASN A 102 -2.25 -8.28 -15.81
N ARG A 103 -2.24 -9.16 -16.83
CA ARG A 103 -1.56 -10.46 -16.76
C ARG A 103 -0.06 -10.32 -16.53
N ALA A 104 0.57 -9.32 -17.15
CA ALA A 104 1.97 -8.99 -16.93
C ALA A 104 2.24 -8.63 -15.46
N ALA A 105 1.40 -7.79 -14.88
CA ALA A 105 1.48 -7.41 -13.46
C ALA A 105 1.27 -8.61 -12.53
N GLU A 106 0.24 -9.42 -12.78
CA GLU A 106 -0.06 -10.65 -12.03
C GLU A 106 1.13 -11.63 -12.06
N ALA A 107 1.80 -11.78 -13.21
CA ALA A 107 2.97 -12.63 -13.33
C ALA A 107 4.22 -12.08 -12.61
N ALA A 108 4.36 -10.76 -12.51
CA ALA A 108 5.52 -10.12 -11.87
C ALA A 108 5.45 -10.16 -10.34
N VAL A 109 4.27 -9.99 -9.74
CA VAL A 109 4.10 -9.85 -8.28
C VAL A 109 4.77 -10.97 -7.45
N PRO A 110 4.64 -12.27 -7.80
CA PRO A 110 5.26 -13.35 -7.03
C PRO A 110 6.79 -13.22 -6.88
N MET A 111 7.47 -12.58 -7.83
CA MET A 111 8.92 -12.36 -7.77
C MET A 111 9.34 -11.41 -6.65
N GLY A 112 8.40 -10.65 -6.10
CA GLY A 112 8.66 -9.66 -5.05
C GLY A 112 8.71 -10.24 -3.65
N LYS A 113 8.31 -11.51 -3.47
CA LYS A 113 8.17 -12.15 -2.16
C LYS A 113 9.42 -12.03 -1.30
N ASP A 114 10.57 -12.45 -1.83
CA ASP A 114 11.82 -12.46 -1.04
C ASP A 114 12.25 -11.06 -0.60
N LEU A 115 12.06 -10.05 -1.46
CA LEU A 115 12.41 -8.66 -1.15
C LEU A 115 11.49 -8.06 -0.10
N LEU A 116 10.18 -8.34 -0.18
CA LEU A 116 9.21 -7.89 0.82
C LEU A 116 9.44 -8.57 2.17
N VAL A 117 9.62 -9.89 2.19
CA VAL A 117 9.94 -10.64 3.42
C VAL A 117 11.27 -10.17 4.01
N GLY A 118 12.29 -10.00 3.18
CA GLY A 118 13.60 -9.49 3.60
C GLY A 118 13.50 -8.08 4.20
N ALA A 119 12.67 -7.19 3.65
CA ALA A 119 12.43 -5.87 4.23
C ALA A 119 11.82 -5.97 5.64
N VAL A 120 10.84 -6.85 5.85
CA VAL A 120 10.23 -7.07 7.17
C VAL A 120 11.23 -7.64 8.17
N GLN A 121 12.04 -8.62 7.75
CA GLN A 121 13.07 -9.21 8.61
C GLN A 121 14.09 -8.17 9.09
N ASN A 122 14.55 -7.33 8.16
CA ASN A 122 15.52 -6.26 8.41
C ASN A 122 14.91 -4.96 8.98
N MET A 123 13.61 -4.97 9.33
CA MET A 123 12.95 -3.80 9.93
C MET A 123 13.56 -3.47 11.29
N THR A 124 13.91 -2.19 11.46
CA THR A 124 14.47 -1.65 12.71
C THR A 124 13.38 -1.32 13.71
N VAL A 125 13.75 -1.11 14.98
CA VAL A 125 12.82 -0.64 16.03
C VAL A 125 12.23 0.73 15.66
N THR A 126 13.01 1.60 15.02
CA THR A 126 12.55 2.91 14.54
C THR A 126 11.50 2.76 13.44
N ASP A 127 11.71 1.86 12.49
CA ASP A 127 10.72 1.56 11.44
C ASP A 127 9.42 1.05 12.06
N ALA A 128 9.50 0.12 13.01
CA ALA A 128 8.32 -0.41 13.71
C ALA A 128 7.55 0.68 14.46
N LYS A 129 8.26 1.57 15.17
CA LYS A 129 7.65 2.73 15.85
C LYS A 129 6.95 3.65 14.85
N ASN A 130 7.61 3.98 13.73
CA ASN A 130 7.05 4.82 12.69
C ASN A 130 5.81 4.20 12.05
N ILE A 131 5.75 2.86 11.93
CA ILE A 131 4.57 2.15 11.42
C ILE A 131 3.39 2.22 12.40
N LEU A 132 3.66 2.06 13.70
CA LEU A 132 2.64 2.12 14.75
C LEU A 132 2.06 3.54 14.88
N THR A 133 2.90 4.58 14.77
CA THR A 133 2.46 5.97 14.95
C THR A 133 2.10 6.68 13.63
N GLY A 134 2.41 6.09 12.47
CA GLY A 134 2.42 6.77 11.17
C GLY A 134 1.12 6.79 10.38
N GLY A 135 -0.01 6.43 10.99
CA GLY A 135 -1.32 6.38 10.34
C GLY A 135 -1.41 5.32 9.23
N ASP A 136 -2.44 5.44 8.39
CA ASP A 136 -2.83 4.40 7.42
C ASP A 136 -1.82 4.17 6.29
N THR A 137 -0.94 5.15 6.01
CA THR A 137 0.03 5.08 4.91
C THR A 137 1.41 4.60 5.35
N ALA A 138 1.63 4.38 6.65
CA ALA A 138 2.95 4.09 7.18
C ALA A 138 3.54 2.79 6.61
N VAL A 139 2.71 1.76 6.46
CA VAL A 139 3.09 0.46 5.91
C VAL A 139 3.48 0.57 4.44
N THR A 140 2.64 1.24 3.65
CA THR A 140 2.87 1.49 2.22
C THR A 140 4.18 2.24 2.02
N ARG A 141 4.44 3.29 2.81
CA ARG A 141 5.69 4.07 2.76
C ARG A 141 6.90 3.21 3.11
N PHE A 142 6.82 2.44 4.21
CA PHE A 142 7.90 1.55 4.62
C PHE A 142 8.32 0.59 3.50
N PHE A 143 7.35 -0.11 2.89
CA PHE A 143 7.68 -1.04 1.81
C PHE A 143 8.19 -0.32 0.56
N ALA A 144 7.56 0.78 0.16
CA ALA A 144 7.99 1.55 -1.00
C ALA A 144 9.44 2.03 -0.85
N ASP A 145 9.80 2.60 0.30
CA ASP A 145 11.13 3.15 0.57
C ASP A 145 12.21 2.05 0.55
N LYS A 146 11.88 0.84 1.03
CA LYS A 146 12.85 -0.26 1.14
C LYS A 146 12.93 -1.13 -0.12
N THR A 147 11.88 -1.20 -0.92
CA THR A 147 11.75 -2.24 -1.95
C THR A 147 11.41 -1.75 -3.36
N ARG A 148 11.01 -0.48 -3.56
CA ARG A 148 10.52 -0.02 -4.88
C ARG A 148 11.56 -0.13 -5.99
N THR A 149 12.79 0.31 -5.74
CA THR A 149 13.87 0.20 -6.73
C THR A 149 14.19 -1.26 -7.08
N PRO A 150 14.56 -2.13 -6.11
CA PRO A 150 14.92 -3.51 -6.45
C PRO A 150 13.74 -4.33 -6.99
N LEU A 151 12.50 -4.06 -6.56
CA LEU A 151 11.32 -4.69 -7.14
C LEU A 151 11.07 -4.21 -8.57
N GLY A 152 11.26 -2.92 -8.86
CA GLY A 152 11.14 -2.38 -10.21
C GLY A 152 12.13 -3.04 -11.18
N GLU A 153 13.38 -3.19 -10.76
CA GLU A 153 14.42 -3.90 -11.53
C GLU A 153 14.05 -5.37 -11.77
N ARG A 154 13.43 -6.03 -10.78
CA ARG A 154 13.04 -7.44 -10.89
C ARG A 154 11.78 -7.66 -11.73
N PHE A 155 10.83 -6.74 -11.67
CA PHE A 155 9.54 -6.84 -12.37
C PHE A 155 9.66 -6.43 -13.84
N LEU A 156 10.51 -5.45 -14.14
CA LEU A 156 10.60 -4.85 -15.47
C LEU A 156 10.83 -5.89 -16.58
N PRO A 157 11.75 -6.87 -16.48
CA PRO A 157 11.95 -7.85 -17.55
C PRO A 157 10.72 -8.71 -17.84
N VAL A 158 9.97 -9.12 -16.81
CA VAL A 158 8.75 -9.92 -16.95
C VAL A 158 7.65 -9.11 -17.61
N VAL A 159 7.49 -7.86 -17.17
CA VAL A 159 6.51 -6.95 -17.75
C VAL A 159 6.87 -6.61 -19.20
N THR A 160 8.14 -6.33 -19.50
CA THR A 160 8.63 -6.09 -20.86
C THR A 160 8.29 -7.26 -21.77
N GLN A 161 8.65 -8.49 -21.40
CA GLN A 161 8.35 -9.68 -22.20
C GLN A 161 6.85 -9.86 -22.47
N ALA A 162 5.99 -9.54 -21.51
CA ALA A 162 4.54 -9.64 -21.68
C ALA A 162 3.98 -8.53 -22.58
N THR A 163 4.49 -7.31 -22.44
CA THR A 163 4.04 -6.15 -23.24
C THR A 163 4.58 -6.17 -24.68
N GLU A 164 5.73 -6.76 -24.95
CA GLU A 164 6.25 -6.87 -26.33
C GLU A 164 5.39 -7.74 -27.25
N LYS A 165 4.61 -8.67 -26.67
CA LYS A 165 3.71 -9.56 -27.43
C LYS A 165 2.49 -8.86 -28.01
N VAL A 166 2.17 -7.65 -27.52
CA VAL A 166 1.06 -6.85 -28.02
C VAL A 166 1.59 -5.78 -28.98
N GLY A 167 1.20 -5.87 -30.26
CA GLY A 167 1.71 -5.01 -31.35
C GLY A 167 1.50 -3.50 -31.15
N LEU A 168 0.71 -3.08 -30.15
CA LEU A 168 0.49 -1.68 -29.78
C LEU A 168 1.68 -1.07 -29.01
N THR A 169 2.58 -1.89 -28.46
CA THR A 169 3.76 -1.45 -27.70
C THR A 169 4.74 -0.65 -28.55
N GLN A 170 4.90 -0.99 -29.84
CA GLN A 170 5.81 -0.26 -30.74
C GLN A 170 5.38 1.19 -30.96
N GLN A 171 4.08 1.45 -31.14
CA GLN A 171 3.56 2.80 -31.38
C GLN A 171 3.65 3.68 -30.13
N TYR A 172 3.37 3.13 -28.95
CA TYR A 172 3.50 3.85 -27.70
C TYR A 172 4.95 4.22 -27.39
N ASN A 173 5.87 3.25 -27.51
CA ASN A 173 7.28 3.48 -27.20
C ASN A 173 7.91 4.54 -28.13
N ALA A 174 7.49 4.60 -29.39
CA ALA A 174 7.95 5.63 -30.33
C ALA A 174 7.48 7.05 -29.94
N PHE A 175 6.26 7.18 -29.42
CA PHE A 175 5.72 8.46 -28.94
C PHE A 175 6.35 8.86 -27.60
N ALA A 176 6.29 7.96 -26.61
CA ALA A 176 6.74 8.23 -25.25
C ALA A 176 8.26 8.48 -25.21
N GLY A 177 9.05 7.75 -26.00
CA GLY A 177 10.49 8.00 -26.16
C GLY A 177 10.81 9.40 -26.71
N LYS A 178 10.05 9.89 -27.70
CA LYS A 178 10.20 11.26 -28.22
C LYS A 178 9.84 12.31 -27.17
N ALA A 179 8.71 12.14 -26.48
CA ALA A 179 8.25 13.09 -25.48
C ALA A 179 9.13 13.13 -24.21
N ALA A 180 9.68 11.99 -23.79
CA ALA A 180 10.68 11.92 -22.72
C ALA A 180 11.98 12.65 -23.10
N GLY A 181 12.41 12.57 -24.37
CA GLY A 181 13.56 13.31 -24.89
C GLY A 181 13.41 14.84 -24.82
N PHE A 182 12.18 15.35 -24.81
CA PHE A 182 11.86 16.77 -24.62
C PHE A 182 11.61 17.15 -23.13
N GLY A 183 11.74 16.20 -22.20
CA GLY A 183 11.45 16.43 -20.77
C GLY A 183 9.96 16.60 -20.46
N LEU A 184 9.06 16.25 -21.39
CA LEU A 184 7.61 16.43 -21.26
C LEU A 184 6.91 15.25 -20.58
N LEU A 185 7.62 14.15 -20.33
CA LEU A 185 7.13 12.96 -19.64
C LEU A 185 8.10 12.51 -18.54
N LYS A 186 7.54 11.94 -17.46
CA LYS A 186 8.32 11.28 -16.43
C LYS A 186 8.94 10.01 -17.00
N LYS A 187 10.11 9.61 -16.47
CA LYS A 187 10.81 8.40 -16.92
C LYS A 187 9.94 7.15 -16.73
N GLU A 188 9.12 7.11 -15.68
CA GLU A 188 8.19 6.00 -15.43
C GLU A 188 7.10 5.85 -16.50
N ASP A 189 6.79 6.92 -17.24
CA ASP A 189 5.80 6.95 -18.33
C ASP A 189 6.47 6.90 -19.72
N ALA A 190 7.79 6.69 -19.78
CA ALA A 190 8.57 6.77 -21.02
C ALA A 190 8.40 5.54 -21.93
N ASN A 191 7.94 4.41 -21.40
CA ASN A 191 7.51 3.26 -22.17
C ASN A 191 6.49 2.40 -21.40
N LEU A 192 5.77 1.54 -22.13
CA LEU A 192 4.59 0.84 -21.59
C LEU A 192 4.98 -0.12 -20.47
N ALA A 193 6.14 -0.76 -20.59
CA ALA A 193 6.64 -1.69 -19.59
C ALA A 193 6.99 -0.99 -18.27
N GLN A 194 7.59 0.20 -18.33
CA GLN A 194 7.87 1.03 -17.14
C GLN A 194 6.58 1.48 -16.47
N TYR A 195 5.59 1.93 -17.25
CA TYR A 195 4.29 2.32 -16.72
C TYR A 195 3.61 1.17 -15.99
N VAL A 196 3.52 0.00 -16.63
CA VAL A 196 2.90 -1.20 -16.03
C VAL A 196 3.68 -1.66 -14.81
N THR A 197 5.02 -1.62 -14.84
CA THR A 197 5.86 -1.96 -13.68
C THR A 197 5.58 -1.02 -12.51
N GLY A 198 5.53 0.30 -12.76
CA GLY A 198 5.19 1.29 -11.75
C GLY A 198 3.80 1.06 -11.14
N LYS A 199 2.79 0.82 -11.99
CA LYS A 199 1.42 0.51 -11.54
C LYS A 199 1.31 -0.82 -10.78
N THR A 200 2.11 -1.81 -11.16
CA THR A 200 2.20 -3.09 -10.44
C THR A 200 2.72 -2.86 -9.02
N LEU A 201 3.78 -2.08 -8.86
CA LEU A 201 4.33 -1.73 -7.54
C LEU A 201 3.34 -0.90 -6.71
N ASP A 202 2.70 0.10 -7.31
CA ASP A 202 1.69 0.93 -6.64
C ASP A 202 0.52 0.07 -6.13
N GLY A 203 -0.01 -0.82 -6.99
CA GLY A 203 -1.07 -1.75 -6.63
C GLY A 203 -0.66 -2.73 -5.54
N LEU A 204 0.57 -3.24 -5.59
CA LEU A 204 1.13 -4.11 -4.57
C LEU A 204 1.20 -3.42 -3.21
N TYR A 205 1.80 -2.23 -3.11
CA TYR A 205 1.89 -1.51 -1.83
C TYR A 205 0.54 -1.05 -1.31
N PHE A 206 -0.39 -0.68 -2.19
CA PHE A 206 -1.77 -0.41 -1.81
C PHE A 206 -2.39 -1.63 -1.13
N MET A 207 -2.35 -2.81 -1.78
CA MET A 207 -2.94 -4.01 -1.21
C MET A 207 -2.28 -4.48 0.08
N ILE A 208 -0.96 -4.30 0.24
CA ILE A 208 -0.30 -4.59 1.52
C ILE A 208 -0.86 -3.71 2.65
N GLY A 209 -1.04 -2.41 2.39
CA GLY A 209 -1.66 -1.50 3.35
C GLY A 209 -3.11 -1.88 3.67
N GLU A 210 -3.86 -2.32 2.66
CA GLU A 210 -5.23 -2.80 2.85
C GLU A 210 -5.31 -4.04 3.75
N GLU A 211 -4.43 -5.02 3.55
CA GLU A 211 -4.38 -6.23 4.37
C GLU A 211 -3.90 -5.95 5.79
N GLU A 212 -2.92 -5.06 5.95
CA GLU A 212 -2.48 -4.63 7.28
C GLU A 212 -3.57 -3.90 8.05
N ARG A 213 -4.32 -3.01 7.39
CA ARG A 213 -5.46 -2.32 8.01
C ARG A 213 -6.56 -3.30 8.44
N LYS A 214 -6.83 -4.35 7.67
CA LYS A 214 -7.74 -5.42 8.09
C LYS A 214 -7.23 -6.12 9.36
N ILE A 215 -5.93 -6.41 9.44
CA ILE A 215 -5.29 -6.99 10.64
C ILE A 215 -5.44 -6.06 11.86
N ARG A 216 -5.31 -4.73 11.70
CA ARG A 216 -5.56 -3.76 12.78
C ARG A 216 -7.01 -3.75 13.25
N GLN A 217 -7.95 -3.88 12.33
CA GLN A 217 -9.39 -3.84 12.61
C GLN A 217 -9.89 -5.12 13.27
N ASP A 218 -9.35 -6.28 12.88
CA ASP A 218 -9.68 -7.57 13.47
C ASP A 218 -8.43 -8.42 13.77
N PRO A 219 -7.64 -8.06 14.80
CA PRO A 219 -6.45 -8.82 15.17
C PRO A 219 -6.82 -10.21 15.73
N VAL A 220 -8.04 -10.38 16.26
CA VAL A 220 -8.52 -11.65 16.83
C VAL A 220 -8.79 -12.67 15.73
N GLY A 221 -9.48 -12.27 14.66
CA GLY A 221 -9.76 -13.08 13.49
C GLY A 221 -8.52 -13.53 12.70
N THR A 222 -7.35 -12.92 12.96
CA THR A 222 -6.09 -13.39 12.37
C THR A 222 -5.59 -14.73 12.93
N GLY A 223 -6.09 -15.16 14.08
CA GLY A 223 -5.62 -16.36 14.80
C GLY A 223 -4.24 -16.23 15.45
N SER A 224 -3.63 -15.03 15.45
CA SER A 224 -2.30 -14.81 16.03
C SER A 224 -2.38 -14.13 17.41
N ALA A 225 -1.98 -14.86 18.45
CA ALA A 225 -1.91 -14.33 19.82
C ALA A 225 -0.97 -13.12 19.94
N LEU A 226 0.10 -13.08 19.13
CA LEU A 226 1.04 -11.95 19.08
C LEU A 226 0.37 -10.70 18.50
N LEU A 227 -0.39 -10.84 17.41
CA LEU A 227 -1.10 -9.71 16.79
C LEU A 227 -2.23 -9.21 17.71
N GLN A 228 -2.92 -10.11 18.40
CA GLN A 228 -3.90 -9.75 19.43
C GLN A 228 -3.25 -8.94 20.56
N LYS A 229 -2.08 -9.35 21.05
CA LYS A 229 -1.35 -8.63 22.11
C LYS A 229 -0.94 -7.22 21.67
N VAL A 230 -0.35 -7.10 20.48
CA VAL A 230 0.19 -5.81 19.98
C VAL A 230 -0.92 -4.83 19.59
N PHE A 231 -1.91 -5.26 18.82
CA PHE A 231 -2.98 -4.37 18.36
C PHE A 231 -4.13 -4.23 19.37
N GLY A 232 -4.27 -5.16 20.32
CA GLY A 232 -5.21 -5.04 21.43
C GLY A 232 -4.74 -4.03 22.48
N ALA A 233 -3.43 -3.90 22.71
CA ALA A 233 -2.87 -2.91 23.64
C ALA A 233 -2.80 -1.48 23.05
N ALA A 234 -2.88 -1.35 21.73
CA ALA A 234 -2.84 -0.07 21.01
C ALA A 234 -4.22 0.60 20.83
N ARG A 235 -5.30 0.01 21.37
CA ARG A 235 -6.67 0.54 21.37
C ARG A 235 -7.05 1.22 22.67
#